data_AF-A0A919HNB6-F1
#
_entry.id   AF-A0A919HNB6-F1
#
_cell.length_a   1.000
_cell.length_b   1.000
_cell.length_c   1.000
_cell.angle_alpha   90.00
_cell.angle_beta   90.00
_cell.angle_gamma   90.00
#
_symmetry.space_group_name_H-M   'P 1'
#
loop_
_entity.id
_entity.type
_entity.pdbx_description
1 polymer ?
#
loop_
_entity_poly.entity_id
_entity_poly.type
_entity_poly.pdbx_seq_one_letter_code
_entity_poly.pdbx_strand_id
1 'polypeptide(L)'
;MGVLRAEFDASALTLSRLNATRLIVRFADGTLIDTELADILPPVRDVSDVMQDSVEVLLALPLLSASGGNLDDGRECPPAPLARRAGDRPRAGRP
;
A
#
# COMPACT_ATOMS: atom_id res chain seq x y z
N MET A 1 15.98 1.95 3.54
CA MET A 1 14.63 1.82 2.95
C MET A 1 13.81 2.97 3.49
N GLY A 2 12.99 3.61 2.65
CA GLY A 2 12.28 4.83 3.01
C GLY A 2 11.88 5.67 1.80
N VAL A 3 11.31 6.84 2.08
CA VAL A 3 10.85 7.80 1.08
C VAL A 3 11.99 8.76 0.74
N LEU A 4 12.33 8.85 -0.55
CA LEU A 4 13.25 9.86 -1.08
C LEU A 4 12.49 11.09 -1.55
N ARG A 5 11.33 10.88 -2.19
CA ARG A 5 10.45 11.96 -2.62
C ARG A 5 8.99 11.49 -2.61
N ALA A 6 8.11 12.33 -2.09
CA ALA A 6 6.66 12.12 -2.15
C ALA A 6 5.97 13.47 -2.34
N GLU A 7 5.40 13.68 -3.52
CA GLU A 7 4.71 14.91 -3.90
C GLU A 7 3.28 14.60 -4.28
N PHE A 8 2.38 15.52 -3.89
CA PHE A 8 0.94 15.38 -4.09
C PHE A 8 0.38 16.70 -4.64
N ASP A 9 -0.69 16.59 -5.41
CA ASP A 9 -1.46 17.75 -5.88
C ASP A 9 -2.34 18.29 -4.74
N ALA A 10 -1.88 19.38 -4.13
CA ALA A 10 -2.62 20.07 -3.06
C ALA A 10 -3.96 20.67 -3.54
N SER A 11 -4.10 20.98 -4.83
CA SER A 11 -5.34 21.54 -5.37
C SER A 11 -6.44 20.48 -5.43
N ALA A 12 -6.08 19.23 -5.75
CA ALA A 12 -7.03 18.11 -5.76
C ALA A 12 -7.61 17.81 -4.37
N LEU A 13 -6.89 18.12 -3.29
CA LEU A 13 -7.38 17.92 -1.92
C LEU A 13 -8.61 18.77 -1.59
N THR A 14 -8.79 19.92 -2.27
CA THR A 14 -10.00 20.75 -2.12
C THR A 14 -11.27 20.03 -2.59
N LEU A 15 -11.10 18.97 -3.39
CA LEU A 15 -12.16 18.10 -3.90
C LEU A 15 -12.12 16.71 -3.24
N SER A 16 -11.50 16.60 -2.06
CA SER A 16 -11.33 15.35 -1.32
C SER A 16 -10.61 14.24 -2.12
N ARG A 17 -9.68 14.64 -2.99
CA ARG A 17 -8.88 13.70 -3.79
C ARG A 17 -7.40 13.82 -3.48
N LEU A 18 -6.79 12.71 -3.08
CA LEU A 18 -5.35 12.59 -2.95
C LEU A 18 -4.76 12.04 -4.25
N ASN A 19 -4.00 12.88 -4.94
CA ASN A 19 -3.33 12.53 -6.19
C ASN A 19 -1.82 12.70 -6.02
N ALA A 20 -1.06 11.62 -6.23
CA ALA A 20 0.40 11.69 -6.23
C ALA A 20 0.88 12.27 -7.57
N THR A 21 1.84 13.19 -7.53
CA THR A 21 2.47 13.74 -8.73
C THR A 21 3.88 13.19 -8.93
N ARG A 22 4.52 12.71 -7.86
CA ARG A 22 5.85 12.10 -7.92
C ARG A 22 6.13 11.25 -6.68
N LEU A 23 6.57 10.02 -6.89
CA LEU A 23 6.97 9.10 -5.83
C LEU A 23 8.32 8.47 -6.15
N ILE A 24 9.28 8.62 -5.24
CA ILE A 24 10.55 7.91 -5.25
C ILE A 24 10.70 7.26 -3.87
N VAL A 25 10.49 5.94 -3.80
CA VAL A 25 10.39 5.19 -2.53
C VAL A 25 11.14 3.87 -2.66
N ARG A 26 11.97 3.56 -1.66
CA ARG A 26 12.62 2.26 -1.56
C ARG A 26 11.99 1.43 -0.45
N PHE A 27 11.28 0.37 -0.83
CA PHE A 27 10.61 -0.55 0.08
C PHE A 27 11.60 -1.39 0.90
N ALA A 28 11.10 -1.98 2.00
CA ALA A 28 11.89 -2.76 2.94
C ALA A 28 12.56 -4.00 2.29
N ASP A 29 11.89 -4.56 1.29
CA ASP A 29 12.34 -5.70 0.47
C ASP A 29 13.42 -5.32 -0.55
N GLY A 30 13.75 -4.03 -0.67
CA GLY A 30 14.73 -3.50 -1.61
C GLY A 30 14.14 -2.98 -2.92
N THR A 31 12.84 -3.18 -3.17
CA THR A 31 12.16 -2.68 -4.38
C THR A 31 12.19 -1.16 -4.42
N LEU A 32 12.62 -0.60 -5.54
CA LEU A 32 12.60 0.83 -5.80
C LEU A 32 11.39 1.15 -6.67
N ILE A 33 10.55 2.06 -6.20
CA ILE A 33 9.57 2.75 -7.02
C ILE A 33 10.13 4.13 -7.35
N ASP A 34 10.24 4.43 -8.64
CA ASP A 34 10.63 5.72 -9.20
C ASP A 34 9.71 6.09 -10.36
N THR A 35 8.72 6.94 -10.06
CA THR A 35 7.72 7.37 -11.04
C THR A 35 8.22 8.44 -12.00
N GLU A 36 9.44 8.96 -11.83
CA GLU A 36 10.06 9.83 -12.85
C GLU A 36 10.72 9.01 -13.96
N LEU A 37 11.09 7.76 -13.69
CA LEU A 37 11.89 6.95 -14.60
C LEU A 37 11.13 5.79 -15.24
N ALA A 38 10.43 4.98 -14.45
CA ALA A 38 9.93 3.68 -14.93
C ALA A 38 8.54 3.31 -14.39
N ASP A 39 8.19 3.79 -13.19
CA ASP A 39 6.96 3.37 -12.54
C ASP A 39 5.79 4.32 -12.85
N ILE A 40 4.59 3.76 -12.79
CA ILE A 40 3.35 4.51 -13.00
C ILE A 40 2.87 5.06 -11.66
N LEU A 41 2.37 6.31 -11.66
CA LEU A 41 1.74 6.88 -10.47
C LEU A 41 0.52 6.04 -10.05
N PRO A 42 0.30 5.84 -8.73
CA PRO A 42 -0.89 5.15 -8.25
C PRO A 42 -2.16 5.91 -8.65
N PRO A 43 -3.30 5.20 -8.78
CA PRO A 43 -4.57 5.86 -9.07
C PRO A 43 -4.96 6.83 -7.96
N VAL A 44 -5.74 7.85 -8.33
CA VAL A 44 -6.24 8.86 -7.40
C VAL A 44 -7.02 8.20 -6.26
N ARG A 45 -6.71 8.58 -5.01
CA ARG A 45 -7.42 8.09 -3.84
C ARG A 45 -8.48 9.10 -3.40
N ASP A 46 -9.74 8.66 -3.42
CA ASP A 46 -10.83 9.41 -2.81
C ASP A 46 -10.73 9.31 -1.28
N VAL A 47 -10.79 10.47 -0.61
CA VAL A 47 -10.75 10.59 0.84
C VAL A 47 -12.00 11.28 1.40
N SER A 48 -13.04 11.47 0.57
CA SER A 48 -14.31 12.08 0.99
C SER A 48 -15.02 11.32 2.10
N ASP A 49 -14.87 10.00 2.15
CA ASP A 49 -15.48 9.13 3.17
C ASP A 49 -14.74 9.14 4.53
N VAL A 50 -13.61 9.87 4.63
CA VAL A 50 -12.81 9.92 5.86
C VAL A 50 -13.36 10.98 6.81
N MET A 51 -13.96 10.54 7.92
CA MET A 51 -14.57 11.44 8.92
C MET A 51 -13.59 11.96 9.99
N GLN A 52 -12.29 11.71 9.85
CA GLN A 52 -11.28 12.09 10.84
C GLN A 52 -10.55 13.36 10.42
N ASP A 53 -10.13 14.16 11.41
CA ASP A 53 -9.33 15.38 11.17
C ASP A 53 -7.93 15.08 10.61
N SER A 54 -7.46 13.83 10.75
CA SER A 54 -6.19 13.35 10.23
C SER A 54 -6.32 11.94 9.70
N VAL A 55 -5.68 11.66 8.56
CA VAL A 55 -5.64 10.33 7.94
C VAL A 55 -4.20 9.95 7.62
N GLU A 56 -3.85 8.70 7.91
CA GLU A 56 -2.58 8.12 7.48
C GLU A 56 -2.78 7.39 6.16
N VAL A 57 -1.94 7.70 5.17
CA VAL A 57 -1.98 7.07 3.85
C VAL A 57 -0.68 6.32 3.61
N LEU A 58 -0.82 5.05 3.23
CA LEU A 58 0.30 4.15 2.98
C LEU A 58 0.41 3.85 1.49
N LEU A 59 1.62 3.94 0.97
CA LEU A 59 1.96 3.35 -0.33
C LEU A 59 2.20 1.86 -0.13
N ALA A 60 1.40 1.03 -0.80
CA ALA A 60 1.47 -0.43 -0.69
C ALA A 60 1.99 -1.04 -2.00
N LEU A 61 2.93 -1.97 -1.88
CA LEU A 61 3.40 -2.82 -2.97
C LEU A 61 3.02 -4.26 -2.64
N PRO A 62 2.27 -4.97 -3.51
CA PRO A 62 2.02 -6.39 -3.34
C PRO A 62 3.32 -7.19 -3.24
N LEU A 63 3.39 -8.12 -2.29
CA LEU A 63 4.57 -8.97 -2.12
C LEU A 63 4.72 -9.93 -3.31
N LEU A 64 5.96 -10.07 -3.80
CA LEU A 64 6.26 -11.00 -4.87
C LEU A 64 6.09 -12.46 -4.38
N SER A 65 5.21 -13.20 -5.04
CA SER A 65 5.04 -14.63 -4.84
C SER A 65 6.05 -15.43 -5.64
N ALA A 66 6.76 -16.35 -4.98
CA ALA A 66 7.66 -17.30 -5.61
C ALA A 66 6.94 -18.36 -6.46
N SER A 67 5.63 -18.54 -6.27
CA SER A 67 4.80 -19.47 -7.05
C SER A 67 4.21 -18.84 -8.33
N GLY A 68 4.56 -17.60 -8.65
CA GLY A 68 3.98 -16.86 -9.79
C GLY A 68 2.66 -16.17 -9.44
N GLY A 69 2.01 -15.57 -10.45
CA GLY A 69 0.75 -14.83 -10.27
C GLY A 69 0.90 -13.38 -9.77
N ASN A 70 2.05 -12.76 -10.05
CA ASN A 70 2.37 -11.40 -9.58
C ASN A 70 1.89 -10.30 -10.54
N LEU A 71 1.39 -10.66 -11.73
CA LEU A 71 0.77 -9.73 -12.66
C LEU A 71 -0.73 -9.67 -12.36
N ASP A 72 -1.27 -8.46 -12.32
CA ASP A 72 -2.71 -8.25 -12.31
C ASP A 72 -3.24 -8.36 -13.75
N ASP A 73 -4.06 -9.38 -14.00
CA ASP A 73 -4.70 -9.62 -15.30
C ASP A 73 -5.97 -8.77 -15.49
N GLY A 74 -6.23 -7.80 -14.61
CA GLY A 74 -7.40 -6.91 -14.65
C GLY A 74 -8.68 -7.58 -14.15
N ARG A 75 -8.56 -8.77 -13.55
CA ARG A 75 -9.67 -9.46 -12.88
C ARG A 75 -9.65 -9.01 -11.43
N GLU A 76 -10.50 -8.03 -11.09
CA GLU A 76 -10.66 -7.48 -9.74
C GLU A 76 -10.57 -8.59 -8.68
N CYS A 77 -9.38 -8.77 -8.13
CA CYS A 77 -9.13 -9.65 -7.01
C CYS A 77 -9.12 -8.71 -5.80
N PRO A 78 -10.17 -8.71 -4.98
CA PRO A 78 -10.18 -7.87 -3.78
C PRO A 78 -8.93 -8.17 -2.96
N PRO A 79 -8.29 -7.17 -2.34
CA PRO A 79 -7.09 -7.40 -1.54
C PRO A 79 -7.41 -8.45 -0.48
N ALA A 80 -6.80 -9.63 -0.60
CA ALA A 80 -7.04 -10.72 0.33
C ALA A 80 -6.68 -10.22 1.74
N PRO A 81 -7.60 -10.24 2.72
CA PRO A 81 -7.29 -9.80 4.06
C PRO A 81 -6.23 -10.73 4.66
N LEU A 82 -5.14 -10.14 5.15
CA LEU A 82 -4.09 -10.84 5.89
C LEU A 82 -4.72 -11.59 7.07
N ALA A 83 -4.80 -12.92 6.97
CA ALA A 83 -5.17 -13.80 8.07
C ALA A 83 -4.13 -13.63 9.18
N ARG A 84 -4.47 -12.84 10.20
CA ARG A 84 -3.66 -12.68 11.41
C ARG A 84 -3.43 -14.05 12.05
N ARG A 85 -2.18 -14.41 12.28
CA ARG A 85 -1.78 -15.49 13.19
C ARG A 85 -2.21 -15.15 14.61
N ALA A 86 -2.97 -16.03 15.25
CA ALA A 86 -3.02 -16.14 16.70
C ALA A 86 -2.66 -17.58 17.07
N GLY A 87 -1.53 -17.73 17.75
CA GLY A 87 -1.14 -19.00 18.34
C GLY A 87 -2.09 -19.36 19.48
N ASP A 88 -2.45 -20.63 19.56
CA ASP A 88 -3.01 -21.20 20.76
C ASP A 88 -2.25 -22.49 21.06
N ARG A 89 -1.28 -22.41 21.98
CA ARG A 89 -0.80 -23.58 22.70
C ARG A 89 -1.29 -23.45 24.14
N PRO A 90 -2.34 -24.18 24.54
CA PRO A 90 -2.55 -24.44 25.94
C PRO A 90 -1.54 -25.51 26.38
N ARG A 91 -0.59 -25.14 27.25
CA ARG A 91 0.11 -26.11 28.10
C ARG A 91 -0.90 -26.64 29.12
N ALA A 92 -1.49 -27.79 28.85
CA ALA A 92 -2.22 -28.53 29.87
C ALA A 92 -1.21 -29.21 30.80
N GLY A 93 -1.31 -28.90 32.09
CA GLY A 93 -0.56 -29.52 33.16
C GLY A 93 -0.78 -31.03 33.22
N ARG A 94 0.28 -31.73 33.59
CA ARG A 94 0.27 -33.16 33.90
C ARG A 94 -0.20 -33.33 35.35
N PRO A 95 -1.06 -34.32 35.67
CA PRO A 95 -1.35 -34.68 37.06
C PRO A 95 -0.12 -35.27 37.77
#